data_AF-A0A3S9MQE2-F1
#
_entry.id   AF-A0A3S9MQE2-F1
#
_cell.length_a   1.000
_cell.length_b   1.000
_cell.length_c   1.000
_cell.angle_alpha   90.00
_cell.angle_beta   90.00
_cell.angle_gamma   90.00
#
_symmetry.space_group_name_H-M   'P 1'
#
loop_
_entity.id
_entity.type
_entity.pdbx_description
1 polymer ?
#
loop_
_entity_poly.entity_id
_entity_poly.type
_entity_poly.pdbx_seq_one_letter_code
_entity_poly.pdbx_strand_id
1 'polypeptide(L)'
;MYKESYFDGGLFSYIGHVILAILITVLTLGICAPWGMCILYNWKIKHTVIDGHRLYFDGTAMQLFGNWVKWWLLTIITFGIYGFWLNIKLTQWITKHTHHLN
;
A
#
# COMPACT_ATOMS: atom_id res chain seq x y z
N MET A 1 21.00 24.28 0.93
CA MET A 1 20.59 23.67 -0.35
C MET A 1 19.43 22.75 -0.07
N TYR A 2 18.23 23.04 -0.56
CA TYR A 2 17.09 22.12 -0.48
C TYR A 2 17.45 20.91 -1.32
N LYS A 3 17.47 19.69 -0.75
CA LYS A 3 17.74 18.50 -1.56
C LYS A 3 16.47 18.22 -2.37
N GLU A 4 16.61 18.16 -3.69
CA GLU A 4 15.50 17.89 -4.61
C GLU A 4 14.79 16.59 -4.21
N SER A 5 13.45 16.64 -4.10
CA SER A 5 12.63 15.45 -3.89
C SER A 5 12.22 14.92 -5.25
N TYR A 6 12.52 13.66 -5.54
CA TYR A 6 12.28 13.06 -6.85
C TYR A 6 11.65 11.67 -6.74
N PHE A 7 10.94 11.29 -7.79
CA PHE A 7 10.30 9.98 -7.93
C PHE A 7 10.88 9.29 -9.16
N ASP A 8 11.65 8.22 -8.94
CA ASP A 8 12.34 7.48 -10.00
C ASP A 8 11.59 6.19 -10.36
N GLY A 9 10.26 6.29 -10.47
CA GLY A 9 9.39 5.16 -10.77
C GLY A 9 9.24 4.94 -12.28
N GLY A 10 9.71 3.81 -12.79
CA GLY A 10 9.55 3.43 -14.20
C GLY A 10 8.17 2.83 -14.52
N LEU A 11 7.58 3.23 -15.66
CA LEU A 11 6.26 2.77 -16.12
C LEU A 11 6.18 1.24 -16.28
N PHE A 12 7.20 0.61 -16.86
CA PHE A 12 7.26 -0.84 -17.02
C PHE A 12 7.26 -1.58 -15.68
N SER A 13 7.94 -1.04 -14.68
CA SER A 13 7.97 -1.62 -13.34
C SER A 13 6.60 -1.49 -12.67
N TYR A 14 5.94 -0.33 -12.80
CA TYR A 14 4.57 -0.13 -12.32
C TYR A 14 3.59 -1.15 -12.93
N ILE A 15 3.61 -1.30 -14.25
CA ILE A 15 2.74 -2.26 -14.96
C ILE A 15 2.98 -3.69 -14.47
N GLY A 16 4.23 -4.09 -14.27
CA GLY A 16 4.56 -5.40 -13.71
C GLY A 16 3.97 -5.62 -12.30
N HIS A 17 4.06 -4.62 -11.43
CA HIS A 17 3.50 -4.70 -10.07
C HIS A 17 1.96 -4.70 -10.08
N VAL A 18 1.33 -3.94 -10.99
CA VAL A 18 -0.13 -3.93 -11.17
C VAL A 18 -0.61 -5.28 -11.67
N ILE A 19 0.04 -5.88 -12.67
CA ILE A 19 -0.31 -7.21 -13.18
C ILE A 19 -0.16 -8.26 -12.07
N LEU A 20 0.92 -8.19 -11.29
CA LEU A 20 1.13 -9.11 -10.17
C LEU A 20 0.07 -8.93 -9.08
N ALA A 21 -0.29 -7.68 -8.75
CA ALA A 21 -1.37 -7.38 -7.83
C ALA A 21 -2.71 -7.92 -8.34
N ILE A 22 -3.04 -7.69 -9.61
CA ILE A 22 -4.26 -8.20 -10.25
C ILE A 22 -4.28 -9.72 -10.21
N LEU A 23 -3.19 -10.38 -10.60
CA LEU A 23 -3.07 -11.83 -10.62
C LEU A 23 -3.30 -12.41 -9.22
N ILE A 24 -2.72 -11.81 -8.18
CA ILE A 24 -2.98 -12.18 -6.78
C ILE A 24 -4.45 -11.98 -6.41
N THR A 25 -5.05 -10.84 -6.75
CA THR A 25 -6.46 -10.57 -6.43
C THR A 25 -7.43 -11.51 -7.15
N VAL A 26 -7.18 -11.85 -8.42
CA VAL A 26 -8.04 -12.72 -9.23
C VAL A 26 -7.91 -14.18 -8.79
N LEU A 27 -6.68 -14.67 -8.56
CA LEU A 27 -6.46 -16.05 -8.11
C LEU A 27 -7.06 -16.34 -6.73
N THR A 28 -7.22 -15.32 -5.90
CA THR A 28 -7.72 -15.45 -4.51
C THR A 28 -9.15 -14.95 -4.34
N LEU A 29 -9.89 -14.76 -5.44
CA LEU A 29 -11.29 -14.30 -5.42
C LEU A 29 -11.50 -12.99 -4.65
N GLY A 30 -10.52 -12.08 -4.70
CA GLY A 30 -10.58 -10.75 -4.08
C GLY A 30 -10.21 -10.70 -2.59
N ILE A 31 -10.00 -11.85 -1.93
CA ILE A 31 -9.65 -11.91 -0.51
C ILE A 31 -8.27 -11.30 -0.24
N CYS A 32 -7.37 -11.36 -1.22
CA CYS A 32 -6.00 -10.88 -1.09
C CYS A 32 -5.73 -9.50 -1.70
N ALA A 33 -6.77 -8.68 -1.89
CA ALA A 33 -6.62 -7.26 -2.19
C ALA A 33 -5.56 -6.52 -1.33
N PRO A 34 -5.42 -6.77 0.00
CA PRO A 34 -4.37 -6.11 0.78
C PRO A 34 -2.95 -6.51 0.38
N TRP A 35 -2.73 -7.74 -0.12
CA TRP A 35 -1.41 -8.17 -0.61
C TRP A 35 -0.99 -7.37 -1.86
N GLY A 36 -1.89 -7.23 -2.83
CA GLY A 36 -1.63 -6.44 -4.04
C GLY A 36 -1.38 -4.96 -3.72
N MET A 37 -2.17 -4.39 -2.81
CA MET A 37 -2.00 -3.01 -2.33
C MET A 37 -0.63 -2.83 -1.67
N CYS A 38 -0.24 -3.70 -0.73
CA CYS A 38 1.06 -3.62 -0.06
C CYS A 38 2.23 -3.66 -1.04
N ILE A 39 2.17 -4.52 -2.06
CA ILE A 39 3.21 -4.64 -3.09
C ILE A 39 3.33 -3.34 -3.89
N LEU A 40 2.20 -2.77 -4.31
CA LEU A 40 2.18 -1.52 -5.06
C LEU A 40 2.67 -0.33 -4.23
N TYR A 41 2.25 -0.22 -2.97
CA TYR A 41 2.69 0.83 -2.06
C TYR A 41 4.16 0.71 -1.68
N ASN A 42 4.64 -0.50 -1.39
CA ASN A 42 6.06 -0.75 -1.12
C ASN A 42 6.92 -0.31 -2.32
N TRP A 43 6.51 -0.66 -3.54
CA TRP A 43 7.17 -0.19 -4.76
C TRP A 43 7.16 1.33 -4.85
N LYS A 44 6.00 1.98 -4.69
CA LYS A 44 5.89 3.44 -4.77
C LYS A 44 6.77 4.15 -3.75
N ILE A 45 6.78 3.68 -2.50
CA ILE A 45 7.57 4.27 -1.41
C ILE A 45 9.06 4.10 -1.68
N LYS A 46 9.49 2.91 -2.10
CA LYS A 46 10.90 2.63 -2.43
C LYS A 46 11.42 3.47 -3.60
N HIS A 47 10.56 3.91 -4.50
CA HIS A 47 10.90 4.81 -5.61
C HIS A 47 10.71 6.29 -5.28
N THR A 48 10.30 6.63 -4.05
CA THR A 48 10.15 8.01 -3.58
C THR A 48 11.35 8.42 -2.73
N VAL A 49 12.00 9.53 -3.10
CA VAL A 49 13.09 10.15 -2.34
C VAL A 49 12.64 11.54 -1.91
N ILE A 50 12.59 11.79 -0.60
CA ILE A 50 12.19 13.07 -0.02
C ILE A 50 13.41 13.69 0.65
N ASP A 51 13.73 14.93 0.30
CA ASP A 51 14.87 15.67 0.85
C ASP A 51 16.20 14.88 0.73
N GLY A 52 16.37 14.17 -0.39
CA GLY A 52 17.52 13.29 -0.65
C GLY A 52 17.63 12.04 0.25
N HIS A 53 16.65 11.78 1.13
CA HIS A 53 16.53 10.56 1.90
C HIS A 53 15.53 9.60 1.24
N ARG A 54 15.99 8.39 0.95
CA ARG A 54 15.12 7.35 0.38
C ARG A 54 14.17 6.82 1.47
N LEU A 55 12.90 6.68 1.12
CA LEU A 55 11.93 6.10 2.03
C LEU A 55 12.04 4.58 2.04
N TYR A 56 11.85 3.99 3.21
CA TYR A 56 11.75 2.55 3.42
C TYR A 56 10.36 2.20 3.98
N PHE A 57 9.84 1.07 3.54
CA PHE A 57 8.56 0.56 4.00
C PHE A 57 8.77 -0.79 4.70
N ASP A 58 8.47 -0.86 5.99
CA ASP A 58 8.59 -2.11 6.78
C ASP A 58 7.26 -2.90 6.85
N GLY A 59 6.20 -2.32 6.28
CA GLY A 59 4.86 -2.86 6.38
C GLY A 59 4.73 -4.22 5.70
N THR A 60 4.38 -5.24 6.50
CA THR A 60 4.10 -6.57 5.96
C THR A 60 2.62 -6.70 5.60
N ALA A 61 2.35 -7.35 4.48
CA ALA A 61 0.98 -7.57 4.07
C ALA A 61 0.21 -8.53 5.00
N MET A 62 0.91 -9.36 5.79
CA MET A 62 0.30 -10.18 6.85
C MET A 62 -0.22 -9.31 8.01
N GLN A 63 0.50 -8.25 8.40
CA GLN A 63 0.00 -7.25 9.35
C GLN A 63 -1.20 -6.49 8.80
N LEU A 64 -1.17 -6.14 7.51
CA LEU A 64 -2.29 -5.47 6.86
C LEU A 64 -3.52 -6.39 6.78
N PHE A 65 -3.35 -7.69 6.51
CA PHE A 65 -4.44 -8.65 6.38
C PHE A 65 -5.29 -8.74 7.66
N GLY A 66 -4.67 -8.78 8.84
CA GLY A 66 -5.41 -8.81 10.11
C GLY A 66 -6.29 -7.57 10.34
N ASN A 67 -5.83 -6.39 9.94
CA ASN A 67 -6.62 -5.16 9.99
C ASN A 67 -7.67 -5.12 8.86
N TRP A 68 -7.32 -5.64 7.69
CA TRP A 68 -8.19 -5.71 6.52
C TRP A 68 -9.45 -6.49 6.82
N VAL A 69 -9.33 -7.69 7.41
CA VAL A 69 -10.49 -8.52 7.79
C VAL A 69 -11.42 -7.78 8.75
N LYS A 70 -10.88 -7.03 9.73
CA LYS A 70 -11.68 -6.21 10.65
C LYS A 70 -12.43 -5.11 9.91
N TRP A 71 -11.76 -4.38 9.00
CA TRP A 71 -12.41 -3.34 8.20
C TRP A 71 -13.44 -3.91 7.24
N TRP A 72 -13.19 -5.08 6.68
CA TRP A 72 -14.10 -5.78 5.78
C TRP A 72 -15.38 -6.19 6.52
N LEU A 73 -15.25 -6.74 7.72
CA LEU A 73 -16.37 -7.10 8.59
C LEU A 73 -17.18 -5.85 9.00
N LEU A 74 -16.52 -4.74 9.37
CA LEU A 74 -17.20 -3.47 9.65
C LEU A 74 -17.92 -2.91 8.42
N THR A 75 -17.35 -3.07 7.24
CA THR A 75 -17.96 -2.64 5.97
C THR A 75 -19.23 -3.44 5.68
N ILE A 76 -19.24 -4.75 5.95
CA ILE A 76 -20.46 -5.56 5.81
C ILE A 76 -21.54 -5.11 6.81
N ILE A 77 -21.18 -4.95 8.10
CA ILE A 77 -22.13 -4.57 9.15
C ILE A 77 -22.78 -3.22 8.88
N THR A 78 -22.01 -2.28 8.32
CA THR A 78 -22.48 -0.91 8.02
C THR A 78 -23.08 -0.79 6.62
N PHE A 79 -23.38 -1.90 5.94
CA PHE A 79 -23.89 -1.92 4.55
C PHE A 79 -23.04 -1.10 3.58
N GLY A 80 -21.72 -1.11 3.74
CA GLY A 80 -20.77 -0.45 2.84
C GLY A 80 -20.31 0.94 3.29
N ILE A 81 -20.95 1.57 4.28
CA ILE A 81 -20.64 2.94 4.70
C ILE A 81 -19.20 3.04 5.25
N TYR A 82 -18.73 2.02 5.97
CA TYR A 82 -17.36 2.00 6.51
C TYR A 82 -16.26 1.96 5.42
N GLY A 83 -16.60 1.63 4.17
CA GLY A 83 -15.65 1.62 3.06
C GLY A 83 -14.96 2.98 2.81
N PHE A 84 -15.63 4.08 3.14
CA PHE A 84 -15.03 5.43 3.10
C PHE A 84 -13.90 5.58 4.14
N TRP A 85 -14.07 5.01 5.33
CA TRP A 85 -13.05 5.04 6.39
C TRP A 85 -11.89 4.10 6.11
N LEU A 86 -12.15 2.99 5.42
CA LEU A 86 -11.14 1.97 5.09
C LEU A 86 -9.97 2.59 4.32
N ASN A 87 -10.24 3.44 3.32
CA ASN A 87 -9.19 4.14 2.56
C ASN A 87 -8.32 5.02 3.46
N ILE A 88 -8.94 5.80 4.36
CA ILE A 88 -8.23 6.67 5.30
C ILE A 88 -7.36 5.83 6.25
N LYS A 89 -7.92 4.73 6.80
CA LYS A 89 -7.21 3.83 7.70
C LYS A 89 -6.06 3.11 7.03
N LEU A 90 -6.21 2.75 5.76
CA LEU A 90 -5.15 2.19 4.96
C LEU A 90 -4.01 3.19 4.77
N THR A 91 -4.30 4.44 4.39
CA THR A 91 -3.28 5.48 4.27
C THR A 91 -2.56 5.73 5.60
N GLN A 92 -3.30 5.81 6.71
CA GLN A 92 -2.72 5.94 8.05
C GLN A 92 -1.77 4.78 8.38
N TRP A 93 -2.17 3.55 8.02
CA TRP A 93 -1.33 2.37 8.22
C TRP A 93 -0.06 2.43 7.37
N ILE A 94 -0.18 2.80 6.09
CA ILE A 94 0.97 2.91 5.17
C ILE A 94 1.96 3.97 5.68
N THR A 95 1.47 5.16 6.04
CA THR A 95 2.30 6.25 6.58
C THR A 95 3.02 5.82 7.86
N LYS A 96 2.34 5.08 8.74
CA LYS A 96 2.95 4.59 10.00
C LYS A 96 4.13 3.64 9.76
N HIS A 97 4.10 2.87 8.69
CA HIS A 97 5.15 1.88 8.32
C HIS A 97 6.13 2.45 7.28
N THR A 98 6.08 3.76 7.02
CA THR A 98 7.01 4.45 6.13
C THR A 98 8.02 5.21 6.97
N HIS A 99 9.30 4.90 6.80
CA HIS A 99 10.41 5.52 7.54
C HIS A 99 11.43 6.13 6.57
N HIS A 100 12.15 7.16 7.04
CA HIS A 100 13.28 7.73 6.32
C HIS A 100 14.54 6.92 6.64
N LEU A 101 15.33 6.57 5.63
CA LEU A 101 16.69 6.08 5.83
C LEU A 101 17.55 7.25 6.34
N ASN A 102 18.02 7.13 7.60
CA ASN A 102 18.87 8.12 8.26
C ASN A 102 20.28 8.12 7.66
#